data_AF-J1KDL8-F1
#
_entry.id   AF-J1KDL8-F1
#
_cell.length_a   1.000
_cell.length_b   1.000
_cell.length_c   1.000
_cell.angle_alpha   90.00
_cell.angle_beta   90.00
_cell.angle_gamma   90.00
#
_symmetry.space_group_name_H-M   'P 1'
#
loop_
_entity.id
_entity.type
_entity.pdbx_description
1 polymer ?
#
loop_
_entity_poly.entity_id
_entity_poly.type
_entity_poly.pdbx_seq_one_letter_code
_entity_poly.pdbx_strand_id
1 'polypeptide(L)' 'MTLKPFAISELSDPSQVRVVLYSGGGLVHAPLNALVELMRGILKTEFDGSLKDIEQRLQALREEFEDLKECSLDEAL' A
#
# COMPACT_ATOMS: atom_id res chain seq x y z
N MET A 1 -38.40 2.26 -21.64
CA MET A 1 -37.03 1.78 -21.87
C MET A 1 -36.27 1.92 -20.56
N THR A 2 -35.97 0.81 -19.87
CA THR A 2 -35.14 0.82 -18.67
C THR A 2 -33.70 1.12 -19.11
N LEU A 3 -33.21 2.31 -18.76
CA LEU A 3 -31.81 2.70 -18.96
C LEU A 3 -30.94 1.66 -18.27
N LYS A 4 -30.09 0.97 -19.04
CA LYS A 4 -29.04 0.14 -18.44
C LYS A 4 -28.14 1.10 -17.65
N PRO A 5 -27.82 0.80 -16.38
CA PRO A 5 -26.94 1.65 -15.60
C PRO A 5 -25.60 1.77 -16.34
N PHE A 6 -25.17 3.00 -16.60
CA PHE A 6 -23.91 3.29 -17.29
C PHE A 6 -22.77 3.46 -16.28
N ALA A 7 -23.09 3.77 -15.02
CA ALA A 7 -22.14 3.93 -13.94
C ALA A 7 -22.42 2.96 -12.78
N ILE A 8 -21.37 2.56 -12.06
CA ILE A 8 -21.47 1.67 -10.90
C ILE A 8 -22.35 2.28 -9.80
N SER A 9 -22.34 3.61 -9.67
CA SER A 9 -23.17 4.36 -8.72
C SER A 9 -24.67 4.30 -9.02
N GLU A 10 -25.06 3.89 -10.23
CA GLU A 10 -26.47 3.75 -10.64
C GLU A 10 -27.02 2.35 -10.38
N LEU A 11 -26.18 1.42 -9.95
CA LEU A 11 -26.61 0.10 -9.51
C LEU A 11 -27.25 0.20 -8.13
N SER A 12 -28.42 -0.41 -7.98
CA SER A 12 -29.10 -0.53 -6.69
C SER A 12 -28.30 -1.33 -5.66
N ASP A 13 -27.47 -2.27 -6.14
CA ASP A 13 -26.52 -3.02 -5.33
C ASP A 13 -25.15 -3.12 -6.04
N PRO A 14 -24.21 -2.21 -5.75
CA PRO A 14 -22.88 -2.23 -6.35
C PRO A 14 -22.03 -3.42 -5.91
N SER A 15 -22.44 -4.18 -4.88
CA SER A 15 -21.76 -5.43 -4.48
C SER A 15 -21.91 -6.55 -5.52
N GLN A 16 -22.88 -6.43 -6.43
CA GLN A 16 -23.08 -7.37 -7.53
C GLN A 16 -22.10 -7.18 -8.69
N VAL A 17 -21.27 -6.12 -8.67
CA VAL A 17 -20.29 -5.89 -9.72
C VAL A 17 -19.20 -6.96 -9.64
N ARG A 18 -19.08 -7.73 -10.73
CA ARG A 18 -18.02 -8.71 -10.90
C ARG A 18 -17.02 -8.24 -11.94
N VAL A 19 -15.75 -8.48 -11.64
CA VAL A 19 -14.62 -8.24 -12.53
C VAL A 19 -14.19 -9.58 -13.11
N VAL A 20 -13.87 -9.58 -14.39
CA VAL A 20 -13.26 -10.72 -15.08
C VAL A 20 -11.80 -10.38 -15.34
N LEU A 21 -10.91 -11.16 -14.76
CA LEU A 21 -9.47 -11.05 -14.93
C LEU A 21 -9.03 -12.11 -15.92
N TYR A 22 -8.39 -11.68 -17.00
CA TYR A 22 -7.71 -12.59 -17.92
C TYR A 22 -6.23 -12.63 -17.57
N SER A 23 -5.73 -13.80 -17.21
CA SER A 23 -4.31 -14.00 -16.91
C SER A 23 -3.90 -15.43 -17.27
N GLY A 24 -2.75 -15.58 -17.93
CA GLY A 24 -2.15 -16.90 -18.20
C GLY A 24 -3.00 -17.87 -19.04
N GLY A 25 -3.93 -17.37 -19.88
CA GLY A 25 -4.83 -18.20 -20.67
C GLY A 25 -6.12 -18.61 -19.95
N GLY A 26 -6.33 -18.16 -18.70
CA GLY A 26 -7.54 -18.40 -17.93
C GLY A 26 -8.35 -17.13 -17.68
N LEU A 27 -9.67 -17.30 -17.52
CA LEU A 27 -10.57 -16.25 -17.04
C LEU A 27 -10.94 -16.54 -15.59
N VAL A 28 -10.69 -15.57 -14.71
CA VAL A 28 -11.05 -15.64 -13.29
C VAL A 28 -12.08 -14.56 -12.99
N HIS A 29 -13.13 -14.93 -12.26
CA HIS A 29 -14.16 -14.00 -11.84
C HIS A 29 -14.01 -13.68 -10.36
N ALA A 30 -14.02 -12.39 -10.02
CA ALA A 30 -13.97 -11.93 -8.63
C ALA A 30 -14.98 -10.79 -8.40
N PRO A 31 -15.58 -10.69 -7.21
CA PRO A 31 -16.33 -9.49 -6.81
C PRO A 31 -15.40 -8.27 -6.79
N LEU A 32 -15.86 -7.13 -7.31
CA LEU A 32 -15.06 -5.90 -7.37
C LEU A 32 -14.61 -5.44 -5.97
N ASN A 33 -15.51 -5.47 -4.99
CA ASN A 33 -15.22 -5.08 -3.62
C ASN A 33 -14.12 -5.94 -2.98
N ALA A 34 -14.14 -7.26 -3.22
CA ALA A 34 -13.13 -8.17 -2.71
C ALA A 34 -11.74 -7.87 -3.32
N LEU A 35 -11.69 -7.53 -4.60
CA LEU A 35 -10.45 -7.12 -5.26
C LEU A 35 -9.91 -5.80 -4.69
N VAL A 36 -10.79 -4.82 -4.42
CA VAL A 36 -10.41 -3.53 -3.82
C VAL A 36 -9.85 -3.72 -2.41
N GLU A 37 -10.50 -4.52 -1.56
CA GLU A 37 -9.98 -4.81 -0.21
C GLU A 37 -8.65 -5.55 -0.24
N LEU A 38 -8.47 -6.50 -1.18
CA LEU A 38 -7.19 -7.18 -1.37
C LEU A 38 -6.07 -6.19 -1.73
N MET A 39 -6.30 -5.33 -2.72
CA MET A 39 -5.32 -4.31 -3.12
C MET A 39 -5.01 -3.35 -1.97
N ARG A 40 -6.03 -2.92 -1.22
CA ARG A 40 -5.86 -2.08 -0.04
C ARG A 40 -5.01 -2.74 1.03
N GLY A 41 -5.22 -4.04 1.28
CA GLY A 41 -4.44 -4.82 2.23
C GLY A 41 -2.97 -4.94 1.83
N ILE A 42 -2.70 -5.24 0.55
CA ILE A 42 -1.34 -5.32 0.00
C ILE A 42 -0.63 -3.97 0.15
N LEU A 43 -1.26 -2.89 -0.33
CA LEU A 43 -0.69 -1.54 -0.23
C LEU A 43 -0.39 -1.15 1.22
N LYS A 44 -1.33 -1.40 2.13
CA LYS A 44 -1.12 -1.08 3.55
C LYS A 44 0.08 -1.82 4.13
N THR A 45 0.24 -3.09 3.78
CA THR A 45 1.33 -3.92 4.30
C THR A 45 2.68 -3.50 3.73
N GLU A 46 2.75 -3.16 2.43
CA GLU A 46 3.96 -2.64 1.80
C GLU A 46 4.36 -1.27 2.36
N PHE A 47 3.39 -0.36 2.54
CA PHE A 47 3.65 0.95 3.12
C PHE A 47 4.09 0.85 4.60
N ASP A 48 3.42 0.04 5.41
CA ASP A 48 3.78 -0.15 6.82
C ASP A 48 5.19 -0.75 6.96
N GLY A 49 5.57 -1.68 6.07
CA GLY A 49 6.93 -2.24 6.03
C GLY A 49 7.98 -1.22 5.63
N SER A 50 7.72 -0.44 4.57
CA SER A 50 8.63 0.58 4.06
C SER A 50 8.86 1.71 5.07
N LEU A 51 7.80 2.17 5.76
CA LEU A 51 7.91 3.20 6.78
C LEU A 51 8.75 2.76 7.98
N LYS A 52 8.60 1.51 8.42
CA LYS A 52 9.41 0.96 9.52
C LYS A 52 10.88 0.83 9.15
N ASP A 53 11.19 0.42 7.92
CA ASP A 53 12.59 0.36 7.44
C ASP A 53 13.22 1.75 7.40
N ILE A 54 12.49 2.76 6.91
CA ILE A 54 12.96 4.15 6.88
C ILE A 54 13.18 4.69 8.30
N GLU A 55 12.26 4.41 9.23
CA GLU A 55 12.38 4.84 10.64
C GLU A 55 13.62 4.23 11.30
N GLN A 56 13.89 2.94 11.08
CA GLN A 56 15.10 2.27 11.59
C GLN A 56 16.38 2.88 11.01
N ARG A 57 16.39 3.18 9.71
CA ARG A 57 17.55 3.79 9.06
C ARG A 57 17.80 5.22 9.53
N LEU A 58 16.72 5.99 9.80
CA LEU A 58 16.83 7.32 10.39
C LEU A 58 17.36 7.26 11.83
N GLN A 59 16.93 6.27 12.61
CA GLN A 59 17.40 6.07 13.97
C GLN A 59 18.90 5.71 14.01
N ALA A 60 19.32 4.76 13.16
CA ALA A 60 20.72 4.38 13.05
C ALA A 60 21.59 5.57 12.59
N LEU A 61 21.10 6.35 11.61
CA LEU A 61 21.80 7.54 11.14
C LEU A 61 21.90 8.63 12.24
N ARG A 62 20.88 8.76 13.09
CA ARG A 62 20.88 9.69 14.23
C ARG A 62 21.94 9.28 15.26
N GLU A 63 22.02 8.00 15.57
CA GLU A 63 23.02 7.44 16.50
C GLU A 63 24.43 7.64 15.97
N GLU A 64 24.69 7.32 14.69
CA GLU A 64 26.00 7.58 14.06
C GLU A 64 26.39 9.06 14.10
N PHE A 65 25.42 9.98 13.94
CA PHE A 65 25.68 11.42 14.06
C PHE A 65 25.99 11.88 15.49
N GLU A 66 25.35 11.27 16.50
CA GLU A 66 25.63 11.56 17.91
C GLU A 66 27.03 11.06 18.28
N ASP A 67 27.40 9.84 17.88
CA ASP A 67 28.74 9.27 18.09
C ASP A 67 29.83 10.12 17.44
N LEU A 68 29.62 10.55 16.17
CA LEU A 68 30.57 11.41 15.47
C LEU A 68 30.77 12.76 16.17
N LYS A 69 29.67 13.32 16.71
CA LYS A 69 29.71 14.58 17.45
C LYS A 69 30.49 14.43 18.75
N GLU A 70 30.34 13.33 19.48
CA GLU A 70 31.12 13.05 20.68
C GLU A 70 32.61 12.87 20.37
N CYS A 71 32.96 12.14 19.30
CA CYS A 71 34.37 12.00 18.88
C CYS A 71 35.01 13.35 18.47
N SER A 72 34.25 14.23 17.82
CA SER A 72 34.76 15.56 17.42
C SER A 72 35.02 16.51 18.59
N LEU A 73 34.39 16.26 19.75
CA LEU A 73 34.59 17.05 20.96
C LEU A 73 35.82 16.60 21.77
N ASP A 74 36.20 15.32 21.65
CA ASP A 74 37.37 14.74 22.34
C ASP A 74 38.70 15.10 21.67
N GLU A 75 38.73 15.36 20.36
CA GLU A 75 39.93 15.84 19.65
C GLU A 75 40.26 17.33 19.87
N ALA A 76 39.35 18.09 20.48
CA ALA A 76 39.49 19.53 20.69
C ALA A 76 40.00 19.94 22.10
N LEU A 77 40.24 18.97 22.99
CA LEU A 77 40.80 19.13 24.34
C LEU A 77 42.28 18.73 24.39
#